data_AF-A0A9P1IVX7-F1
#
_entry.id   AF-A0A9P1IVX7-F1
#
_cell.length_a   1.000
_cell.length_b   1.000
_cell.length_c   1.000
_cell.angle_alpha   90.00
_cell.angle_beta   90.00
_cell.angle_gamma   90.00
#
_symmetry.space_group_name_H-M   'P 1'
#
loop_
_entity.id
_entity.type
_entity.pdbx_description
1 polymer ?
#
loop_
_entity_poly.entity_id
_entity_poly.type
_entity_poly.pdbx_seq_one_letter_code
_entity_poly.pdbx_strand_id
1 'polypeptide(L)'
;MEEYSIAKNKSFLMTPALVLFIDGQTSIPSFSLSIVYLIFYFISTILVIFALRVSFIVGSYHWNLKRLYCCSILSWFSIGTSKLLVIYAQLYHFDNKNKIFDETGDIILHISALLRYEFCYFFIVNLFSVILERSFATFFIRDYEKKKRTWIFYILFIFGFTFSTVFSFLTVMRIITIYMLVIYVLSFAFSTLIGFSYLVFRNSRRLKYLTNYHRNTVYTLSIKYQLRENINTLKSMKQLTMVAVGAIFCVATAYILPLLLNIPSKQIWIFHTFIDIFYHFNPLYMIPACLLSIPQNLLYLKKLFASKNASKQNETKKFANEGDVYFNMFQKSMTTSKSKPLPAIIQVRQNSGTKISCAPFR
;
A
#
# COMPACT_ATOMS: atom_id res chain seq x y z
N MET A 1 7.00 -9.64 45.29
CA MET A 1 5.89 -9.17 44.43
C MET A 1 6.35 -8.91 43.00
N GLU A 2 7.51 -8.29 42.79
CA GLU A 2 8.05 -7.98 41.46
C GLU A 2 8.43 -9.23 40.63
N GLU A 3 9.07 -10.24 41.23
CA GLU A 3 9.38 -11.52 40.54
C GLU A 3 8.12 -12.30 40.09
N TYR A 4 7.04 -12.24 40.86
CA TYR A 4 5.77 -12.90 40.52
C TYR A 4 5.08 -12.21 39.34
N SER A 5 5.15 -10.88 39.28
CA SER A 5 4.70 -10.06 38.14
C SER A 5 5.50 -10.39 36.87
N ILE A 6 6.83 -10.48 36.97
CA ILE A 6 7.70 -10.80 35.84
C ILE A 6 7.46 -12.23 35.32
N ALA A 7 7.29 -13.21 36.21
CA ALA A 7 6.99 -14.59 35.83
C ALA A 7 5.65 -14.73 35.10
N LYS A 8 4.61 -14.03 35.57
CA LYS A 8 3.28 -14.00 34.94
C LYS A 8 3.27 -13.28 33.59
N ASN A 9 4.10 -12.24 33.44
CA ASN A 9 4.21 -11.53 32.17
C ASN A 9 4.98 -12.34 31.11
N LYS A 10 6.00 -13.09 31.55
CA LYS A 10 6.76 -14.01 30.69
C LYS A 10 5.92 -15.19 30.22
N SER A 11 5.02 -15.72 31.06
CA SER A 11 4.13 -16.81 30.66
C SER A 11 3.11 -16.37 29.61
N PHE A 12 2.55 -15.16 29.71
CA PHE A 12 1.60 -14.64 28.72
C PHE A 12 2.23 -14.40 27.34
N LEU A 13 3.45 -13.85 27.27
CA LEU A 13 4.14 -13.61 26.00
C LEU A 13 4.57 -14.89 25.28
N MET A 14 4.79 -15.96 26.05
CA MET A 14 5.10 -17.30 25.55
C MET A 14 3.85 -18.08 25.13
N THR A 15 2.66 -17.56 25.40
CA THR A 15 1.41 -18.21 24.98
C THR A 15 1.33 -18.29 23.45
N PRO A 16 1.00 -19.46 22.88
CA PRO A 16 0.76 -19.59 21.46
C PRO A 16 -0.37 -18.65 21.03
N ALA A 17 -0.19 -17.95 19.90
CA ALA A 17 -1.18 -16.95 19.47
C ALA A 17 -2.57 -17.56 19.22
N LEU A 18 -2.64 -18.82 18.77
CA LEU A 18 -3.90 -19.55 18.60
C LEU A 18 -4.68 -19.70 19.93
N VAL A 19 -4.00 -19.96 21.05
CA VAL A 19 -4.66 -20.16 22.35
C VAL A 19 -5.38 -18.87 22.75
N LEU A 20 -4.70 -17.73 22.60
CA LEU A 20 -5.30 -16.41 22.86
C LEU A 20 -6.49 -16.11 21.94
N PHE A 21 -6.42 -16.54 20.67
CA PHE A 21 -7.52 -16.39 19.72
C PHE A 21 -8.75 -17.18 20.16
N ILE A 22 -8.58 -18.46 20.51
CA ILE A 22 -9.67 -19.35 20.96
C ILE A 22 -10.25 -18.86 22.29
N ASP A 23 -9.40 -18.55 23.28
CA ASP A 23 -9.82 -18.05 24.59
C ASP A 23 -10.64 -16.77 24.46
N GLY A 24 -10.27 -15.88 23.53
CA GLY A 24 -11.00 -14.66 23.23
C GLY A 24 -12.38 -14.88 22.60
N GLN A 25 -12.67 -16.05 22.01
CA GLN A 25 -13.97 -16.37 21.44
C GLN A 25 -14.90 -17.14 22.40
N THR A 26 -14.43 -17.51 23.60
CA THR A 26 -15.26 -18.21 24.59
C THR A 26 -16.33 -17.32 25.24
N SER A 27 -16.22 -16.01 25.09
CA SER A 27 -17.29 -15.09 25.46
C SER A 27 -18.29 -14.96 24.31
N ILE A 28 -19.50 -15.49 24.51
CA ILE A 28 -20.59 -15.38 23.54
C ILE A 28 -20.90 -13.87 23.35
N PRO A 29 -20.78 -13.34 22.13
CA PRO A 29 -21.28 -11.99 21.86
C PRO A 29 -22.79 -11.99 22.10
N SER A 30 -23.31 -10.93 22.73
CA SER A 30 -24.76 -10.76 22.80
C SER A 30 -25.32 -10.76 21.38
N PHE A 31 -26.49 -11.37 21.17
CA PHE A 31 -27.14 -11.43 19.85
C PHE A 31 -27.20 -10.05 19.16
N SER A 32 -27.42 -8.99 19.96
CA SER A 32 -27.35 -7.60 19.52
C SER A 32 -26.00 -7.19 18.92
N LEU A 33 -24.88 -7.62 19.50
CA LEU A 33 -23.53 -7.29 19.04
C LEU A 33 -23.21 -8.00 17.71
N SER A 34 -23.71 -9.22 17.52
CA SER A 34 -23.61 -9.93 16.23
C SER A 34 -24.37 -9.21 15.12
N ILE A 35 -25.57 -8.68 15.39
CA ILE A 35 -26.33 -7.86 14.42
C ILE A 35 -25.55 -6.59 14.07
N VAL A 36 -25.04 -5.88 15.07
CA VAL A 36 -24.24 -4.66 14.87
C VAL A 36 -23.01 -4.97 14.00
N TYR A 37 -22.33 -6.09 14.26
CA TYR A 37 -21.20 -6.53 13.45
C TYR A 37 -21.59 -6.75 11.98
N LEU A 38 -22.72 -7.42 11.71
CA LEU A 38 -23.21 -7.65 10.34
C LEU A 38 -23.50 -6.34 9.60
N ILE A 39 -24.07 -5.34 10.27
CA ILE A 39 -24.32 -4.01 9.69
C ILE A 39 -23.00 -3.35 9.30
N PHE A 40 -22.02 -3.30 10.20
CA PHE A 40 -20.71 -2.72 9.89
C PHE A 40 -19.95 -3.52 8.82
N TYR A 41 -20.10 -4.83 8.76
CA TYR A 41 -19.54 -5.68 7.72
C TYR A 41 -20.12 -5.36 6.34
N PHE A 42 -21.44 -5.14 6.27
CA PHE A 42 -22.12 -4.72 5.04
C PHE A 42 -21.64 -3.33 4.57
N ILE A 43 -21.55 -2.36 5.48
CA ILE A 43 -21.01 -1.02 5.18
C ILE A 43 -19.56 -1.13 4.67
N SER A 44 -18.73 -1.93 5.34
CA SER A 44 -17.33 -2.14 4.96
C SER A 44 -17.20 -2.79 3.58
N THR A 45 -18.09 -3.74 3.25
CA THR A 45 -18.16 -4.38 1.94
C THR A 45 -18.49 -3.37 0.84
N ILE A 46 -19.46 -2.47 1.06
CA ILE A 46 -19.79 -1.40 0.11
C ILE A 46 -18.57 -0.50 -0.13
N LEU A 47 -17.86 -0.12 0.93
CA LEU A 47 -16.65 0.70 0.81
C LEU A 47 -15.55 -0.03 0.03
N VAL A 48 -15.34 -1.33 0.30
CA VAL A 48 -14.37 -2.17 -0.41
C VAL A 48 -14.68 -2.23 -1.91
N ILE A 49 -15.94 -2.50 -2.29
CA ILE A 49 -16.37 -2.52 -3.69
C ILE A 49 -16.16 -1.14 -4.34
N PHE A 50 -16.49 -0.07 -3.63
CA PHE A 50 -16.25 1.31 -4.09
C PHE A 50 -14.76 1.58 -4.31
N ALA A 51 -13.89 1.18 -3.37
CA ALA A 51 -12.44 1.35 -3.47
C ALA A 51 -11.86 0.57 -4.66
N LEU A 52 -12.32 -0.66 -4.88
CA LEU A 52 -11.94 -1.45 -6.05
C LEU A 52 -12.33 -0.73 -7.33
N ARG A 53 -13.57 -0.24 -7.45
CA ARG A 53 -14.03 0.52 -8.61
C ARG A 53 -13.18 1.76 -8.86
N VAL A 54 -12.92 2.57 -7.84
CA VAL A 54 -12.06 3.77 -7.95
C VAL A 54 -10.66 3.39 -8.39
N SER A 55 -10.07 2.32 -7.84
CA SER A 55 -8.75 1.85 -8.23
C SER A 55 -8.67 1.47 -9.71
N PHE A 56 -9.76 0.93 -10.28
CA PHE A 56 -9.83 0.60 -11.71
C PHE A 56 -10.00 1.82 -12.61
N ILE A 57 -10.78 2.81 -12.18
CA ILE A 57 -11.05 4.03 -12.96
C ILE A 57 -9.86 4.98 -12.95
N VAL A 58 -9.23 5.17 -11.79
CA VAL A 58 -8.18 6.16 -11.64
C VAL A 58 -6.84 5.56 -12.10
N GLY A 59 -6.29 6.13 -13.18
CA GLY A 59 -5.02 5.72 -13.79
C GLY A 59 -3.76 6.19 -13.05
N SER A 60 -3.80 6.43 -11.73
CA SER A 60 -2.67 6.98 -10.97
C SER A 60 -1.46 6.06 -10.89
N TYR A 61 -1.67 4.75 -11.05
CA TYR A 61 -0.67 3.73 -10.75
C TYR A 61 -0.43 2.81 -11.94
N HIS A 62 0.84 2.44 -12.10
CA HIS A 62 1.24 1.39 -13.00
C HIS A 62 0.50 0.08 -12.67
N TRP A 63 0.24 -0.73 -13.71
CA TRP A 63 -0.58 -1.95 -13.62
C TRP A 63 -0.14 -2.92 -12.53
N ASN A 64 1.17 -3.10 -12.32
CA ASN A 64 1.69 -4.01 -11.28
C ASN A 64 1.30 -3.55 -9.87
N LEU A 65 1.49 -2.26 -9.58
CA LEU A 65 1.14 -1.67 -8.30
C LEU A 65 -0.38 -1.68 -8.05
N LYS A 66 -1.16 -1.41 -9.10
CA LYS A 66 -2.62 -1.48 -9.06
C LYS A 66 -3.12 -2.88 -8.72
N ARG A 67 -2.54 -3.92 -9.33
CA ARG A 67 -2.88 -5.31 -9.03
C ARG A 67 -2.54 -5.68 -7.57
N LEU A 68 -1.35 -5.31 -7.09
CA LEU A 68 -0.99 -5.50 -5.67
C LEU A 68 -2.01 -4.85 -4.74
N TYR A 69 -2.37 -3.60 -5.02
CA TYR A 69 -3.37 -2.85 -4.25
C TYR A 69 -4.75 -3.53 -4.26
N CYS A 70 -5.23 -3.97 -5.43
CA CYS A 70 -6.50 -4.71 -5.53
C CYS A 70 -6.47 -6.02 -4.76
N CYS A 71 -5.37 -6.79 -4.84
CA CYS A 71 -5.20 -8.01 -4.04
C CYS A 71 -5.22 -7.71 -2.54
N SER A 72 -4.65 -6.59 -2.11
CA SER A 72 -4.69 -6.19 -0.69
C SER A 72 -6.11 -5.88 -0.24
N ILE A 73 -6.87 -5.14 -1.04
CA ILE A 73 -8.28 -4.85 -0.72
C ILE A 73 -9.10 -6.13 -0.67
N LEU A 74 -8.96 -7.01 -1.67
CA LEU A 74 -9.71 -8.26 -1.74
C LEU A 74 -9.38 -9.21 -0.58
N SER A 75 -8.14 -9.18 -0.08
CA SER A 75 -7.75 -10.01 1.07
C SER A 75 -8.58 -9.73 2.33
N TRP A 76 -9.21 -8.55 2.45
CA TRP A 76 -10.10 -8.22 3.56
C TRP A 76 -11.31 -9.18 3.66
N PHE A 77 -11.77 -9.76 2.56
CA PHE A 77 -12.84 -10.77 2.61
C PHE A 77 -12.41 -12.01 3.40
N SER A 78 -11.11 -12.34 3.45
CA SER A 78 -10.61 -13.45 4.27
C SER A 78 -10.87 -13.22 5.76
N ILE A 79 -10.53 -12.03 6.30
CA ILE A 79 -10.84 -11.71 7.70
C ILE A 79 -12.35 -11.58 7.96
N GLY A 80 -13.12 -11.10 6.98
CA GLY A 80 -14.58 -11.12 7.02
C GLY A 80 -15.15 -12.52 7.21
N THR A 81 -14.71 -13.46 6.35
CA THR A 81 -15.14 -14.86 6.38
C THR A 81 -14.70 -15.55 7.68
N SER A 82 -13.49 -15.25 8.17
CA SER A 82 -13.01 -15.72 9.48
C SER A 82 -14.00 -15.39 10.60
N LYS A 83 -14.46 -14.14 10.72
CA LYS A 83 -15.39 -13.77 11.80
C LYS A 83 -16.78 -14.36 11.63
N LEU A 84 -17.27 -14.49 10.40
CA LEU A 84 -18.55 -15.16 10.14
C LEU A 84 -18.51 -16.63 10.60
N LEU A 85 -17.38 -17.32 10.38
CA LEU A 85 -17.16 -18.68 10.89
C LEU A 85 -17.12 -18.72 12.42
N VAL A 86 -16.50 -17.74 13.09
CA VAL A 86 -16.54 -17.65 14.56
C VAL A 86 -17.97 -17.49 15.06
N ILE A 87 -18.73 -16.56 14.48
CA ILE A 87 -20.13 -16.32 14.89
C ILE A 87 -20.96 -17.60 14.69
N TYR A 88 -20.76 -18.30 13.57
CA TYR A 88 -21.41 -19.56 13.30
C TYR A 88 -21.07 -20.63 14.36
N ALA A 89 -19.78 -20.82 14.68
CA ALA A 89 -19.33 -21.76 15.72
C ALA A 89 -19.92 -21.40 17.10
N GLN A 90 -19.95 -20.11 17.45
CA GLN A 90 -20.52 -19.64 18.71
C GLN A 90 -22.04 -19.84 18.82
N LEU A 91 -22.78 -19.79 17.71
CA LEU A 91 -24.23 -19.93 17.73
C LEU A 91 -24.71 -21.39 17.76
N TYR A 92 -23.99 -22.29 17.07
CA TYR A 92 -24.44 -23.67 16.84
C TYR A 92 -23.63 -24.74 17.56
N HIS A 93 -22.37 -24.46 17.88
CA HIS A 93 -21.39 -25.45 18.33
C HIS A 93 -20.81 -25.14 19.72
N PHE A 94 -21.29 -24.08 20.38
CA PHE A 94 -20.84 -23.67 21.71
C PHE A 94 -21.80 -24.16 22.79
N ASP A 95 -21.32 -24.99 23.71
CA ASP A 95 -22.10 -25.42 24.88
C ASP A 95 -21.98 -24.37 26.00
N ASN A 96 -23.06 -23.63 26.22
CA ASN A 96 -23.14 -22.61 27.27
C ASN A 96 -22.92 -23.15 28.69
N LYS A 97 -23.23 -24.42 28.96
CA LYS A 97 -23.10 -25.00 30.30
C LYS A 97 -21.65 -25.29 30.64
N ASN A 98 -20.94 -25.92 29.70
CA ASN A 98 -19.56 -26.34 29.90
C ASN A 98 -18.54 -25.30 29.40
N LYS A 99 -18.98 -24.30 28.64
CA LYS A 99 -18.14 -23.29 27.95
C LYS A 99 -17.09 -23.91 27.04
N ILE A 100 -17.46 -25.00 26.37
CA ILE A 100 -16.59 -25.79 25.49
C ILE A 100 -17.26 -25.85 24.12
N PHE A 101 -16.45 -25.86 23.07
CA PHE A 101 -16.89 -26.12 21.70
C PHE A 101 -16.90 -27.62 21.44
N ASP A 102 -17.86 -28.10 20.65
CA ASP A 102 -17.80 -29.47 20.14
C ASP A 102 -16.64 -29.65 19.12
N GLU A 103 -16.34 -30.89 18.75
CA GLU A 103 -15.23 -31.19 17.82
C GLU A 103 -15.37 -30.46 16.48
N THR A 104 -16.60 -30.26 16.01
CA THR A 104 -16.88 -29.56 14.76
C THR A 104 -16.61 -28.05 14.90
N GLY A 105 -17.06 -27.45 16.00
CA GLY A 105 -16.80 -26.07 16.36
C GLY A 105 -15.31 -25.78 16.48
N ASP A 106 -14.56 -26.70 17.10
CA ASP A 106 -13.10 -26.59 17.18
C ASP A 106 -12.46 -26.56 15.79
N ILE A 107 -12.84 -27.45 14.86
CA ILE A 107 -12.33 -27.43 13.49
C ILE A 107 -12.66 -26.10 12.80
N ILE A 108 -13.89 -25.60 12.95
CA ILE A 108 -14.33 -24.32 12.38
C ILE A 108 -13.49 -23.16 12.94
N LEU A 109 -13.18 -23.17 14.23
CA LEU A 109 -12.34 -22.16 14.87
C LEU A 109 -10.89 -22.21 14.36
N HIS A 110 -10.34 -23.39 14.07
CA HIS A 110 -9.01 -23.51 13.47
C HIS A 110 -8.97 -22.97 12.04
N ILE A 111 -9.99 -23.25 11.21
CA ILE A 111 -10.13 -22.67 9.87
C ILE A 111 -10.27 -21.15 9.96
N SER A 112 -11.10 -20.67 10.89
CA SER A 112 -11.28 -19.24 11.13
C SER A 112 -9.96 -18.56 11.54
N ALA A 113 -9.19 -19.19 12.44
CA ALA A 113 -7.87 -18.70 12.83
C ALA A 113 -6.91 -18.65 11.64
N LEU A 114 -6.91 -19.69 10.80
CA LEU A 114 -6.06 -19.76 9.60
C LEU A 114 -6.34 -18.57 8.66
N LEU A 115 -7.60 -18.29 8.36
CA LEU A 115 -8.00 -17.17 7.49
C LEU A 115 -7.61 -15.81 8.11
N ARG A 116 -7.84 -15.64 9.41
CA ARG A 116 -7.46 -14.41 10.14
C ARG A 116 -5.96 -14.16 10.06
N TYR A 117 -5.14 -15.14 10.40
CA TYR A 117 -3.69 -14.97 10.41
C TYR A 117 -3.13 -14.88 9.00
N GLU A 118 -3.69 -15.58 8.02
CA GLU A 118 -3.33 -15.43 6.61
C GLU A 118 -3.52 -13.97 6.16
N PHE A 119 -4.68 -13.38 6.46
CA PHE A 119 -4.93 -11.96 6.19
C PHE A 119 -3.90 -11.05 6.86
N CYS A 120 -3.65 -11.23 8.16
CA CYS A 120 -2.70 -10.41 8.92
C CYS A 120 -1.29 -10.46 8.32
N TYR A 121 -0.77 -11.66 8.03
CA TYR A 121 0.54 -11.83 7.44
C TYR A 121 0.60 -11.30 6.01
N PHE A 122 -0.43 -11.59 5.19
CA PHE A 122 -0.50 -11.14 3.81
C PHE A 122 -0.51 -9.61 3.71
N PHE A 123 -1.33 -8.94 4.54
CA PHE A 123 -1.43 -7.49 4.57
C PHE A 123 -0.07 -6.82 4.82
N ILE A 124 0.68 -7.32 5.80
CA ILE A 124 1.99 -6.77 6.19
C ILE A 124 3.06 -7.03 5.13
N VAL A 125 3.15 -8.27 4.61
CA VAL A 125 4.11 -8.61 3.55
C VAL A 125 3.79 -7.85 2.26
N ASN A 126 2.52 -7.59 1.99
CA ASN A 126 2.11 -6.84 0.82
C ASN A 126 2.50 -5.35 0.92
N LEU A 127 2.48 -4.72 2.10
CA LEU A 127 3.05 -3.38 2.30
C LEU A 127 4.54 -3.33 1.90
N PHE A 128 5.29 -4.36 2.28
CA PHE A 128 6.68 -4.51 1.88
C PHE A 128 6.82 -4.77 0.36
N SER A 129 5.94 -5.58 -0.21
CA SER A 129 5.90 -5.89 -1.65
C SER A 129 5.67 -4.64 -2.50
N VAL A 130 4.87 -3.69 -2.03
CA VAL A 130 4.70 -2.38 -2.68
C VAL A 130 6.04 -1.63 -2.80
N ILE A 131 6.89 -1.68 -1.77
CA ILE A 131 8.21 -1.03 -1.79
C ILE A 131 9.15 -1.75 -2.76
N LEU A 132 9.13 -3.09 -2.77
CA LEU A 132 9.92 -3.86 -3.72
C LEU A 132 9.50 -3.54 -5.17
N GLU A 133 8.21 -3.46 -5.44
CA GLU A 133 7.68 -3.08 -6.76
C GLU A 133 8.14 -1.66 -7.16
N ARG A 134 8.10 -0.69 -6.24
CA ARG A 134 8.64 0.67 -6.46
C ARG A 134 10.17 0.69 -6.63
N SER A 135 10.87 -0.22 -5.97
CA SER A 135 12.32 -0.40 -6.14
C SER A 135 12.65 -0.89 -7.54
N PHE A 136 11.88 -1.86 -8.07
CA PHE A 136 12.01 -2.31 -9.45
C PHE A 136 11.67 -1.20 -10.46
N ALA A 137 10.62 -0.40 -10.21
CA ALA A 137 10.29 0.75 -11.05
C ALA A 137 11.44 1.77 -11.10
N THR A 138 12.12 1.98 -9.97
CA THR A 138 13.29 2.87 -9.86
C THR A 138 14.53 2.31 -10.58
N PHE A 139 14.75 0.99 -10.46
CA PHE A 139 15.86 0.31 -11.11
C PHE A 139 15.68 0.29 -12.63
N PHE A 140 14.47 0.00 -13.10
CA PHE A 140 14.13 -0.14 -14.52
C PHE A 140 13.55 1.13 -15.15
N ILE A 141 13.93 2.31 -14.64
CA ILE A 141 13.29 3.57 -14.99
C ILE A 141 13.14 3.83 -16.49
N ARG A 142 14.14 3.45 -17.30
CA ARG A 142 14.17 3.70 -18.74
C ARG A 142 13.02 3.03 -19.50
N ASP A 143 12.65 1.82 -19.11
CA ASP A 143 11.74 0.95 -19.86
C ASP A 143 10.65 0.32 -18.97
N TYR A 144 10.42 0.85 -17.77
CA TYR A 144 9.38 0.33 -16.88
C TYR A 144 7.99 0.51 -17.49
N GLU A 145 7.68 1.72 -17.96
CA GLU A 145 6.37 2.03 -18.58
C GLU A 145 6.18 1.40 -19.97
N LYS A 146 7.28 1.10 -20.68
CA LYS A 146 7.19 0.52 -22.04
C LYS A 146 6.91 -0.97 -22.03
N LYS A 147 7.39 -1.69 -21.01
CA LYS A 147 7.25 -3.14 -20.88
C LYS A 147 6.39 -3.45 -19.65
N LYS A 148 5.24 -4.08 -19.85
CA LYS A 148 4.29 -4.39 -18.76
C LYS A 148 4.90 -5.17 -17.58
N ARG A 149 5.97 -5.96 -17.81
CA ARG A 149 6.77 -6.68 -16.79
C ARG A 149 5.89 -7.32 -15.69
N THR A 150 4.81 -7.97 -16.10
CA THR A 150 3.80 -8.54 -15.19
C THR A 150 4.38 -9.63 -14.28
N TRP A 151 5.50 -10.23 -14.66
CA TRP A 151 6.26 -11.16 -13.83
C TRP A 151 6.66 -10.57 -12.47
N ILE A 152 6.91 -9.26 -12.37
CA ILE A 152 7.23 -8.60 -11.09
C ILE A 152 6.07 -8.75 -10.12
N PHE A 153 4.84 -8.50 -10.60
CA PHE A 153 3.64 -8.70 -9.80
C PHE A 153 3.49 -10.17 -9.37
N TYR A 154 3.62 -11.13 -10.29
CA TYR A 154 3.44 -12.54 -9.97
C TYR A 154 4.46 -13.03 -8.93
N ILE A 155 5.73 -12.67 -9.05
CA ILE A 155 6.76 -13.04 -8.06
C ILE A 155 6.41 -12.46 -6.69
N LEU A 156 6.08 -11.18 -6.61
CA LEU A 156 5.75 -10.53 -5.34
C LEU A 156 4.47 -11.09 -4.71
N PHE A 157 3.45 -11.36 -5.52
CA PHE A 157 2.19 -11.92 -5.06
C PHE A 157 2.36 -13.37 -4.57
N ILE A 158 3.01 -14.23 -5.35
CA ILE A 158 3.26 -15.63 -4.97
C ILE A 158 4.11 -15.69 -3.71
N PHE A 159 5.16 -14.85 -3.62
CA PHE A 159 5.96 -14.73 -2.42
C PHE A 159 5.09 -14.34 -1.21
N GLY A 160 4.31 -13.25 -1.32
CA GLY A 160 3.48 -12.77 -0.23
C GLY A 160 2.41 -13.77 0.22
N PHE A 161 1.75 -14.43 -0.73
CA PHE A 161 0.71 -15.43 -0.46
C PHE A 161 1.29 -16.71 0.16
N THR A 162 2.38 -17.23 -0.39
CA THR A 162 3.03 -18.44 0.16
C THR A 162 3.56 -18.15 1.56
N PHE A 163 4.18 -16.98 1.75
CA PHE A 163 4.69 -16.55 3.04
C PHE A 163 3.55 -16.45 4.07
N SER A 164 2.43 -15.79 3.74
CA SER A 164 1.32 -15.65 4.68
C SER A 164 0.67 -16.98 5.02
N THR A 165 0.55 -17.88 4.04
CA THR A 165 -0.02 -19.22 4.23
C THR A 165 0.84 -20.05 5.17
N VAL A 166 2.16 -20.10 4.95
CA VAL A 166 3.10 -20.84 5.80
C VAL A 166 3.07 -20.30 7.23
N PHE A 167 3.19 -18.99 7.41
CA PHE A 167 3.20 -18.40 8.76
C PHE A 167 1.84 -18.53 9.47
N SER A 168 0.73 -18.45 8.73
CA SER A 168 -0.59 -18.71 9.29
C SER A 168 -0.70 -20.15 9.80
N PHE A 169 -0.26 -21.12 8.99
CA PHE A 169 -0.23 -22.52 9.39
C PHE A 169 0.64 -22.76 10.64
N LEU A 170 1.86 -22.18 10.69
CA LEU A 170 2.72 -22.26 11.87
C LEU A 170 2.07 -21.66 13.13
N THR A 171 1.30 -20.59 12.98
CA THR A 171 0.53 -19.99 14.08
C THR A 171 -0.58 -20.91 14.58
N VAL A 172 -1.33 -21.53 13.68
CA VAL A 172 -2.38 -22.50 14.03
C VAL A 172 -1.78 -23.77 14.67
N MET A 173 -0.59 -24.20 14.23
CA MET A 173 0.15 -25.31 14.85
C MET A 173 0.79 -24.93 16.20
N ARG A 174 0.48 -23.75 16.75
CA ARG A 174 0.93 -23.26 18.07
C ARG A 174 2.45 -23.04 18.17
N ILE A 175 3.16 -22.97 17.05
CA ILE A 175 4.61 -22.73 17.02
C ILE A 175 4.92 -21.25 17.24
N ILE A 176 4.07 -20.36 16.71
CA ILE A 176 4.26 -18.91 16.83
C ILE A 176 3.58 -18.39 18.11
N THR A 177 4.40 -17.82 18.99
CA THR A 177 3.95 -17.13 20.20
C THR A 177 3.57 -15.67 19.93
N ILE A 178 2.85 -15.03 20.85
CA ILE A 178 2.48 -13.61 20.75
C ILE A 178 3.73 -12.73 20.61
N TYR A 179 4.79 -13.02 21.35
CA TYR A 179 6.05 -12.29 21.26
C TYR A 179 6.66 -12.35 19.86
N MET A 180 6.74 -13.54 19.28
CA MET A 180 7.27 -13.74 17.92
C MET A 180 6.40 -13.03 16.88
N LEU A 181 5.07 -13.06 17.05
CA LEU A 181 4.13 -12.34 16.19
C LEU A 181 4.37 -10.82 16.24
N VAL A 182 4.52 -10.23 17.44
CA VAL A 182 4.74 -8.78 17.55
C VAL A 182 6.09 -8.37 16.94
N ILE A 183 7.16 -9.12 17.21
CA ILE A 183 8.47 -8.85 16.58
C ILE A 183 8.37 -8.91 15.07
N TYR A 184 7.72 -9.95 14.55
CA TYR A 184 7.52 -10.12 13.12
C TYR A 184 6.79 -8.91 12.52
N VAL A 185 5.64 -8.54 13.08
CA VAL A 185 4.81 -7.44 12.60
C VAL A 185 5.57 -6.11 12.60
N LEU A 186 6.28 -5.83 13.70
CA LEU A 186 7.07 -4.60 13.84
C LEU A 186 8.26 -4.59 12.87
N SER A 187 8.95 -5.73 12.69
CA SER A 187 10.12 -5.81 11.80
C SER A 187 9.77 -5.46 10.34
N PHE A 188 8.65 -5.96 9.82
CA PHE A 188 8.16 -5.63 8.49
C PHE A 188 7.66 -4.19 8.39
N ALA A 189 6.97 -3.68 9.43
CA ALA A 189 6.52 -2.30 9.48
C ALA A 189 7.70 -1.30 9.44
N PHE A 190 8.74 -1.53 10.26
CA PHE A 190 9.95 -0.72 10.25
C PHE A 190 10.71 -0.84 8.93
N SER A 191 10.89 -2.06 8.41
CA SER A 191 11.53 -2.28 7.10
C SER A 191 10.80 -1.52 5.99
N THR A 192 9.46 -1.46 6.07
CA THR A 192 8.62 -0.72 5.14
C THR A 192 8.88 0.79 5.23
N LEU A 193 8.89 1.36 6.44
CA LEU A 193 9.18 2.79 6.63
C LEU A 193 10.59 3.20 6.18
N ILE A 194 11.59 2.35 6.48
CA ILE A 194 12.98 2.57 6.06
C ILE A 194 13.08 2.51 4.54
N GLY A 195 12.47 1.50 3.92
CA GLY A 195 12.46 1.32 2.47
C GLY A 195 11.84 2.51 1.72
N PHE A 196 10.69 3.01 2.19
CA PHE A 196 10.08 4.22 1.63
C PHE A 196 11.00 5.44 1.74
N SER A 197 11.56 5.67 2.92
CA SER A 197 12.44 6.81 3.19
C SER A 197 13.69 6.77 2.30
N TYR A 198 14.29 5.59 2.17
CA TYR A 198 15.44 5.36 1.30
C TYR A 198 15.12 5.61 -0.18
N LEU A 199 14.01 5.08 -0.69
CA LEU A 199 13.62 5.27 -2.09
C LEU A 199 13.32 6.75 -2.42
N VAL A 200 12.62 7.45 -1.53
CA VAL A 200 12.35 8.88 -1.70
C VAL A 200 13.66 9.67 -1.72
N PHE A 201 14.57 9.40 -0.79
CA PHE A 201 15.88 10.04 -0.75
C PHE A 201 16.69 9.78 -2.03
N ARG A 202 16.82 8.51 -2.43
CA ARG A 202 17.57 8.10 -3.63
C ARG A 202 17.00 8.74 -4.90
N ASN A 203 15.69 8.70 -5.09
CA ASN A 203 15.04 9.25 -6.27
C ASN A 203 15.15 10.77 -6.32
N SER A 204 15.00 11.45 -5.18
CA SER A 204 15.15 12.90 -5.07
C SER A 204 16.58 13.34 -5.37
N ARG A 205 17.59 12.62 -4.84
CA ARG A 205 19.01 12.91 -5.11
C ARG A 205 19.35 12.72 -6.59
N ARG A 206 18.86 11.64 -7.21
CA ARG A 206 19.05 11.37 -8.64
C ARG A 206 18.39 12.45 -9.51
N LEU A 207 17.19 12.90 -9.15
CA LEU A 207 16.50 13.98 -9.85
C LEU A 207 17.24 15.31 -9.74
N LYS A 208 17.74 15.66 -8.54
CA LYS A 208 18.55 16.88 -8.31
C LYS A 208 19.83 16.87 -9.15
N TYR A 209 20.54 15.74 -9.17
CA TYR A 209 21.73 15.56 -10.00
C TYR A 209 21.44 15.79 -11.50
N LEU A 210 20.42 15.11 -12.05
CA LEU A 210 20.05 15.27 -13.46
C LEU A 210 19.57 16.69 -13.81
N THR A 211 19.00 17.40 -12.85
CA THR A 211 18.55 18.79 -13.03
C THR A 211 19.75 19.74 -13.12
N ASN A 212 20.76 19.54 -12.25
CA ASN A 212 21.93 20.41 -12.19
C ASN A 212 22.93 20.18 -13.34
N TYR A 213 23.10 18.93 -13.81
CA TYR A 213 24.11 18.57 -14.84
C TYR A 213 23.51 18.44 -16.26
N HIS A 214 22.54 19.29 -16.60
CA HIS A 214 21.68 19.13 -17.80
C HIS A 214 22.42 19.15 -19.15
N ARG A 215 23.62 19.73 -19.23
CA ARG A 215 24.32 20.03 -20.49
C ARG A 215 24.89 18.82 -21.25
N ASN A 216 25.08 17.66 -20.62
CA ASN A 216 25.88 16.56 -21.22
C ASN A 216 25.10 15.29 -21.60
N THR A 217 23.76 15.26 -21.53
CA THR A 217 23.00 13.99 -21.72
C THR A 217 21.70 14.15 -22.51
N VAL A 218 21.68 13.55 -23.72
CA VAL A 218 20.59 13.58 -24.71
C VAL A 218 19.30 12.89 -24.24
N TYR A 219 19.39 11.98 -23.25
CA TYR A 219 18.28 11.17 -22.75
C TYR A 219 17.66 11.67 -21.43
N THR A 220 17.76 12.97 -21.10
CA THR A 220 17.44 13.45 -19.74
C THR A 220 15.97 13.75 -19.45
N LEU A 221 15.18 14.16 -20.45
CA LEU A 221 13.84 14.71 -20.15
C LEU A 221 12.83 13.63 -19.73
N SER A 222 12.76 12.52 -20.46
CA SER A 222 11.87 11.40 -20.14
C SER A 222 12.22 10.78 -18.78
N ILE A 223 13.51 10.61 -18.49
CA ILE A 223 13.99 10.08 -17.21
C ILE A 223 13.64 11.03 -16.05
N LYS A 224 13.77 12.35 -16.25
CA LYS A 224 13.36 13.35 -15.25
C LYS A 224 11.86 13.29 -14.97
N TYR A 225 11.04 13.15 -16.01
CA TYR A 225 9.60 13.01 -15.88
C TYR A 225 9.23 11.75 -15.08
N GLN A 226 9.78 10.60 -15.47
CA GLN A 226 9.55 9.31 -14.79
C GLN A 226 10.04 9.33 -13.32
N LEU A 227 11.15 10.00 -13.03
CA LEU A 227 11.62 10.18 -11.64
C LEU A 227 10.65 11.03 -10.82
N ARG A 228 10.19 12.15 -11.39
CA ARG A 228 9.26 13.05 -10.73
C ARG A 228 7.92 12.37 -10.46
N GLU A 229 7.40 11.63 -11.44
CA GLU A 229 6.20 10.82 -11.30
C GLU A 229 6.38 9.78 -10.17
N ASN A 230 7.45 8.99 -10.21
CA ASN A 230 7.74 8.00 -9.16
C ASN A 230 7.86 8.63 -7.75
N ILE A 231 8.49 9.79 -7.60
CA ILE A 231 8.56 10.51 -6.32
C ILE A 231 7.17 10.94 -5.86
N ASN A 232 6.33 11.45 -6.76
CA ASN A 232 4.97 11.85 -6.43
C ASN A 232 4.13 10.63 -6.01
N THR A 233 4.24 9.52 -6.73
CA THR A 233 3.59 8.24 -6.37
C THR A 233 4.04 7.75 -5.00
N LEU A 234 5.35 7.78 -4.71
CA LEU A 234 5.90 7.39 -3.41
C LEU A 234 5.39 8.30 -2.28
N LYS A 235 5.26 9.61 -2.52
CA LYS A 235 4.70 10.56 -1.53
C LYS A 235 3.24 10.29 -1.23
N SER A 236 2.41 10.04 -2.25
CA SER A 236 1.01 9.63 -2.05
C SER A 236 0.92 8.30 -1.29
N MET A 237 1.72 7.31 -1.67
CA MET A 237 1.75 6.02 -0.97
C MET A 237 2.28 6.11 0.46
N LYS A 238 3.13 7.09 0.77
CA LYS A 238 3.63 7.33 2.13
C LYS A 238 2.47 7.58 3.10
N GLN A 239 1.49 8.40 2.73
CA GLN A 239 0.37 8.69 3.63
C GLN A 239 -0.45 7.43 3.96
N LEU A 240 -0.80 6.65 2.94
CA LEU A 240 -1.47 5.35 3.11
C LEU A 240 -0.65 4.40 3.99
N THR A 241 0.66 4.32 3.74
CA THR A 241 1.58 3.47 4.51
C THR A 241 1.69 3.92 5.95
N MET A 242 1.73 5.22 6.22
CA MET A 242 1.76 5.76 7.59
C MET A 242 0.49 5.41 8.36
N VAL A 243 -0.69 5.46 7.72
CA VAL A 243 -1.94 5.03 8.35
C VAL A 243 -1.92 3.53 8.63
N ALA A 244 -1.47 2.71 7.67
CA ALA A 244 -1.36 1.26 7.86
C ALA A 244 -0.38 0.88 8.98
N VAL A 245 0.80 1.50 8.99
CA VAL A 245 1.83 1.26 10.01
C VAL A 245 1.37 1.80 11.38
N GLY A 246 0.73 2.98 11.42
CA GLY A 246 0.13 3.50 12.64
C GLY A 246 -0.93 2.56 13.22
N ALA A 247 -1.81 2.01 12.38
CA ALA A 247 -2.79 1.00 12.77
C ALA A 247 -2.12 -0.26 13.34
N ILE A 248 -1.05 -0.74 12.70
CA ILE A 248 -0.24 -1.86 13.19
C ILE A 248 0.36 -1.56 14.58
N PHE A 249 0.94 -0.38 14.77
CA PHE A 249 1.48 0.04 16.07
C PHE A 249 0.40 0.14 17.15
N CYS A 250 -0.78 0.69 16.83
CA CYS A 250 -1.90 0.75 17.75
C CYS A 250 -2.30 -0.64 18.23
N VAL A 251 -2.38 -1.61 17.31
CA VAL A 251 -2.73 -2.98 17.67
C VAL A 251 -1.63 -3.65 18.49
N ALA A 252 -0.36 -3.56 18.06
CA ALA A 252 0.77 -4.13 18.81
C ALA A 252 0.82 -3.56 20.23
N THR A 253 0.61 -2.25 20.37
CA THR A 253 0.51 -1.58 21.68
C THR A 253 -0.68 -2.09 22.48
N ALA A 254 -1.85 -2.29 21.88
CA ALA A 254 -3.02 -2.81 22.57
C ALA A 254 -2.83 -4.25 23.08
N TYR A 255 -1.96 -5.06 22.45
CA TYR A 255 -1.56 -6.37 22.98
C TYR A 255 -0.55 -6.29 24.13
N ILE A 256 0.39 -5.34 24.09
CA ILE A 256 1.46 -5.20 25.09
C ILE A 256 0.99 -4.40 26.32
N LEU A 257 0.15 -3.38 26.13
CA LEU A 257 -0.22 -2.42 27.17
C LEU A 257 -0.89 -3.07 28.39
N PRO A 258 -1.83 -4.03 28.25
CA PRO A 258 -2.42 -4.71 29.40
C PRO A 258 -1.39 -5.48 30.23
N LEU A 259 -0.33 -5.97 29.57
CA LEU A 259 0.79 -6.66 30.20
C LEU A 259 1.67 -5.69 31.00
N LEU A 260 2.02 -4.54 30.41
CA LEU A 260 2.83 -3.51 31.08
C LEU A 260 2.13 -2.91 32.29
N LEU A 261 0.81 -2.74 32.21
CA LEU A 261 0.00 -2.16 33.29
C LEU A 261 -0.49 -3.21 34.31
N ASN A 262 -0.08 -4.48 34.18
CA ASN A 262 -0.51 -5.58 35.05
C ASN A 262 -2.04 -5.64 35.24
N ILE A 263 -2.80 -5.38 34.17
CA ILE A 263 -4.26 -5.32 34.21
C ILE A 263 -4.82 -6.70 34.60
N PRO A 264 -5.80 -6.78 35.51
CA PRO A 264 -6.40 -8.05 35.89
C PRO A 264 -6.97 -8.78 34.66
N SER A 265 -6.76 -10.09 34.60
CA SER A 265 -7.10 -10.94 33.44
C SER A 265 -8.54 -10.76 32.95
N LYS A 266 -9.46 -10.46 33.87
CA LYS A 266 -10.89 -10.20 33.61
C LYS A 266 -11.17 -8.88 32.88
N GLN A 267 -10.20 -8.01 32.66
CA GLN A 267 -10.35 -6.77 31.87
C GLN A 267 -9.58 -6.83 30.54
N ILE A 268 -8.70 -7.81 30.36
CA ILE A 268 -7.90 -7.98 29.12
C ILE A 268 -8.81 -8.29 27.91
N TRP A 269 -9.94 -8.97 28.11
CA TRP A 269 -10.92 -9.24 27.04
C TRP A 269 -11.47 -7.97 26.37
N ILE A 270 -11.53 -6.85 27.10
CA ILE A 270 -11.98 -5.56 26.55
C ILE A 270 -10.98 -5.11 25.48
N PHE A 271 -9.68 -5.17 25.78
CA PHE A 271 -8.62 -4.83 24.82
C PHE A 271 -8.66 -5.75 23.61
N HIS A 272 -8.86 -7.07 23.80
CA HIS A 272 -9.03 -8.00 22.68
C HIS A 272 -10.25 -7.68 21.81
N THR A 273 -11.37 -7.29 22.42
CA THR A 273 -12.57 -6.90 21.68
C THR A 273 -12.34 -5.64 20.85
N PHE A 274 -11.68 -4.63 21.42
CA PHE A 274 -11.31 -3.42 20.68
C PHE A 274 -10.35 -3.72 19.52
N ILE A 275 -9.34 -4.56 19.75
CA ILE A 275 -8.41 -5.02 18.71
C ILE A 275 -9.17 -5.75 17.59
N ASP A 276 -10.09 -6.65 17.95
CA ASP A 276 -10.94 -7.36 16.99
C ASP A 276 -11.74 -6.38 16.14
N ILE A 277 -12.48 -5.45 16.74
CA ILE A 277 -13.24 -4.43 16.02
C ILE A 277 -12.33 -3.64 15.08
N PHE A 278 -11.16 -3.24 15.55
CA PHE A 278 -10.21 -2.44 14.76
C PHE A 278 -9.63 -3.20 13.56
N TYR A 279 -9.40 -4.50 13.67
CA TYR A 279 -8.96 -5.34 12.57
C TYR A 279 -10.06 -5.56 11.51
N HIS A 280 -11.26 -5.95 11.95
CA HIS A 280 -12.33 -6.34 11.04
C HIS A 280 -12.89 -5.12 10.28
N PHE A 281 -12.92 -3.95 10.93
CA PHE A 281 -13.41 -2.72 10.31
C PHE A 281 -12.30 -1.83 9.77
N ASN A 282 -11.15 -2.42 9.41
CA ASN A 282 -10.10 -1.69 8.72
C ASN A 282 -10.53 -0.90 7.47
N PRO A 283 -11.56 -1.30 6.68
CA PRO A 283 -11.93 -0.55 5.50
C PRO A 283 -12.46 0.83 5.86
N LEU A 284 -13.04 1.00 7.05
CA LEU A 284 -13.58 2.27 7.53
C LEU A 284 -12.50 3.35 7.67
N TYR A 285 -11.25 3.00 7.94
CA TYR A 285 -10.15 3.98 8.03
C TYR A 285 -9.16 3.87 6.86
N MET A 286 -8.88 2.67 6.35
CA MET A 286 -7.93 2.46 5.25
C MET A 286 -8.43 3.02 3.92
N ILE A 287 -9.72 2.85 3.61
CA ILE A 287 -10.28 3.30 2.33
C ILE A 287 -10.35 4.83 2.26
N PRO A 288 -10.87 5.55 3.28
CA PRO A 288 -10.77 7.00 3.30
C PRO A 288 -9.33 7.48 3.22
N ALA A 289 -8.39 6.85 3.94
CA ALA A 289 -6.97 7.19 3.85
C ALA A 289 -6.43 7.05 2.42
N CYS A 290 -6.78 5.96 1.70
CA CYS A 290 -6.37 5.79 0.31
C CYS A 290 -6.97 6.87 -0.61
N LEU A 291 -8.26 7.14 -0.47
CA LEU A 291 -8.96 8.13 -1.28
C LEU A 291 -8.39 9.55 -1.10
N LEU A 292 -8.01 9.90 0.12
CA LEU A 292 -7.41 11.20 0.45
C LEU A 292 -5.93 11.29 0.04
N SER A 293 -5.20 10.17 0.07
CA SER A 293 -3.77 10.12 -0.26
C SER A 293 -3.47 10.36 -1.75
N ILE A 294 -4.46 10.13 -2.62
CA ILE A 294 -4.32 10.22 -4.07
C ILE A 294 -5.09 11.44 -4.57
N PRO A 295 -4.40 12.51 -5.03
CA PRO A 295 -5.06 13.74 -5.47
C PRO A 295 -6.09 13.51 -6.60
N GLN A 296 -5.82 12.54 -7.47
CA GLN A 296 -6.70 12.17 -8.57
C GLN A 296 -8.00 11.51 -8.08
N ASN A 297 -7.93 10.70 -7.01
CA ASN A 297 -9.12 10.15 -6.36
C ASN A 297 -9.96 11.26 -5.72
N LEU A 298 -9.32 12.24 -5.08
CA LEU A 298 -10.03 13.37 -4.48
C LEU A 298 -10.75 14.21 -5.55
N LEU A 299 -10.13 14.43 -6.71
CA LEU A 299 -10.78 15.10 -7.84
C LEU A 299 -11.97 14.28 -8.37
N TYR A 300 -11.84 12.96 -8.47
CA TYR A 300 -12.94 12.08 -8.87
C TYR A 300 -14.09 12.13 -7.88
N LEU A 301 -13.80 12.09 -6.57
CA LEU A 301 -14.82 12.26 -5.52
C LEU A 301 -15.50 13.62 -5.62
N LYS A 302 -14.73 14.70 -5.79
CA LYS A 302 -15.29 16.03 -6.02
C LYS A 302 -16.19 16.07 -7.26
N LYS A 303 -15.87 15.36 -8.34
CA LYS A 303 -16.75 15.26 -9.53
C LYS A 303 -18.02 14.44 -9.26
N LEU A 304 -17.94 13.39 -8.44
CA LEU A 304 -19.11 12.59 -8.04
C LEU A 304 -20.06 13.37 -7.13
N PHE A 305 -19.52 14.18 -6.21
CA PHE A 305 -20.29 14.95 -5.22
C PHE A 305 -20.60 16.39 -5.65
N ALA A 306 -19.88 16.95 -6.62
CA ALA A 306 -20.26 18.22 -7.22
C ALA A 306 -21.51 18.01 -8.06
N SER A 307 -22.59 18.68 -7.67
CA SER A 307 -23.85 18.74 -8.43
C SER A 307 -23.58 18.95 -9.92
N LYS A 308 -24.27 18.17 -10.78
CA LYS A 308 -24.13 18.11 -12.24
C LYS A 308 -24.12 19.46 -12.96
N ASN A 309 -24.53 20.54 -12.31
CA ASN A 309 -24.62 21.88 -12.89
C ASN A 309 -23.28 22.64 -12.96
N ALA A 310 -22.25 22.29 -12.16
CA ALA A 310 -20.98 23.04 -12.13
C ALA A 310 -19.87 22.47 -13.05
N SER A 311 -20.01 21.21 -13.52
CA SER A 311 -18.96 20.52 -14.29
C SER A 311 -18.82 21.02 -15.73
N LYS A 312 -19.91 21.52 -16.33
CA LYS A 312 -19.94 21.89 -17.75
C LYS A 312 -19.23 23.24 -18.05
N GLN A 313 -19.06 24.11 -17.06
CA GLN A 313 -18.44 25.42 -17.22
C GLN A 313 -16.92 25.41 -16.97
N ASN A 314 -16.42 24.47 -16.15
CA ASN A 314 -15.00 24.42 -15.76
C ASN A 314 -14.13 23.60 -16.72
N GLU A 315 -14.68 22.60 -17.42
CA GLU A 315 -13.91 21.84 -18.42
C GLU A 315 -13.57 22.68 -19.66
N THR A 316 -14.46 23.56 -20.10
CA THR A 316 -14.22 24.48 -21.23
C THR A 316 -13.12 25.50 -20.94
N LYS A 317 -13.04 26.01 -19.70
CA LYS A 317 -11.98 26.96 -19.27
C LYS A 317 -10.62 26.29 -19.04
N LYS A 318 -10.60 25.03 -18.59
CA LYS A 318 -9.33 24.34 -18.27
C LYS A 318 -8.65 23.77 -19.52
N PHE A 319 -9.41 23.28 -20.50
CA PHE A 319 -8.85 22.85 -21.80
C PHE A 319 -8.28 24.02 -22.60
N ALA A 320 -8.90 25.21 -22.54
CA ALA A 320 -8.35 26.43 -23.14
C ALA A 320 -6.96 26.77 -22.53
N ASN A 321 -6.86 26.75 -21.20
CA ASN A 321 -5.60 27.10 -20.53
C ASN A 321 -4.48 26.05 -20.66
N GLU A 322 -4.78 24.75 -20.65
CA GLU A 322 -3.72 23.72 -20.78
C GLU A 322 -3.18 23.66 -22.22
N GLY A 323 -4.04 23.79 -23.24
CA GLY A 323 -3.62 23.88 -24.65
C GLY A 323 -2.69 25.07 -24.91
N ASP A 324 -3.04 26.24 -24.36
CA ASP A 324 -2.25 27.46 -24.51
C ASP A 324 -0.89 27.37 -23.81
N VAL A 325 -0.78 26.65 -22.68
CA VAL A 325 0.49 26.45 -21.98
C VAL A 325 1.43 25.53 -22.77
N TYR A 326 0.93 24.44 -23.34
CA TYR A 326 1.75 23.56 -24.18
C TYR A 326 2.13 24.23 -25.51
N PHE A 327 1.22 24.99 -26.11
CA PHE A 327 1.48 25.75 -27.33
C PHE A 327 2.53 26.85 -27.09
N ASN A 328 2.45 27.56 -25.96
CA ASN A 328 3.45 28.55 -25.59
C ASN A 328 4.82 27.93 -25.31
N MET A 329 4.90 26.76 -24.66
CA MET A 329 6.18 26.05 -24.48
C MET A 329 6.78 25.61 -25.82
N PHE A 330 5.94 25.14 -26.75
CA PHE A 330 6.35 24.77 -28.10
C PHE A 330 6.85 25.99 -28.90
N GLN A 331 6.11 27.09 -28.90
CA GLN A 331 6.49 28.33 -29.59
C GLN A 331 7.79 28.91 -29.02
N LYS A 332 7.98 28.85 -27.70
CA LYS A 332 9.22 29.28 -27.03
C LYS A 332 10.43 28.40 -27.41
N SER A 333 10.20 27.12 -27.69
CA SER A 333 11.25 26.20 -28.19
C SER A 333 11.63 26.47 -29.65
N MET A 334 10.67 26.91 -30.48
CA MET A 334 10.90 27.31 -31.87
C MET A 334 11.66 28.65 -31.98
N THR A 335 11.40 29.61 -31.09
CA THR A 335 12.07 30.92 -31.13
C THR A 335 13.49 30.87 -30.58
N THR A 336 13.78 30.00 -29.59
CA THR A 336 15.16 29.78 -29.11
C THR A 336 16.04 29.07 -30.15
N SER A 337 15.46 28.39 -31.14
CA SER A 337 16.19 27.82 -32.28
C SER A 337 16.62 28.88 -33.31
N LYS A 338 15.99 30.06 -33.36
CA LYS A 338 16.25 31.08 -34.40
C LYS A 338 17.22 32.18 -33.96
N SER A 339 17.70 32.18 -32.71
CA SER A 339 18.49 33.30 -32.15
C SER A 339 19.97 32.98 -31.89
N LYS A 340 20.61 32.13 -32.70
CA LYS A 340 22.07 32.08 -32.78
C LYS A 340 22.55 32.66 -34.12
N PRO A 341 23.04 33.90 -34.18
CA PRO A 341 23.84 34.32 -35.31
C PRO A 341 25.15 33.53 -35.29
N LEU A 342 25.54 32.97 -36.43
CA LEU A 342 26.90 32.45 -36.62
C LEU A 342 27.90 33.58 -36.33
N PRO A 343 28.99 33.33 -35.60
CA PRO A 343 30.05 34.33 -35.47
C PRO A 343 30.71 34.53 -36.84
N ALA A 344 30.77 35.80 -37.25
CA ALA A 344 31.52 36.25 -38.42
C ALA A 344 33.00 35.90 -38.26
N ILE A 345 33.54 35.08 -39.16
CA ILE A 345 34.97 34.89 -39.31
C ILE A 345 35.45 35.89 -40.38
N ILE A 346 36.43 36.67 -39.95
CA ILE A 346 37.13 37.75 -40.63
C ILE A 346 37.84 37.25 -41.89
N GLN A 347 37.85 38.10 -42.92
CA GLN A 347 38.58 37.97 -44.18
C GLN A 347 40.08 37.74 -43.98
N VAL A 348 40.66 36.80 -44.72
CA VAL A 348 42.05 36.92 -45.18
C VAL A 348 42.09 36.78 -46.69
N ARG A 349 42.52 37.89 -47.28
CA ARG A 349 42.90 38.16 -48.66
C ARG A 349 44.04 37.23 -49.09
N GLN A 350 43.91 36.52 -50.21
CA GLN A 350 45.04 36.24 -51.10
C GLN A 350 44.58 35.95 -52.53
N ASN A 351 45.02 36.84 -53.42
CA ASN A 351 45.08 36.61 -54.86
C ASN A 351 45.96 35.40 -55.16
N SER A 352 45.51 34.52 -56.04
CA SER A 352 46.31 34.00 -57.17
C SER A 352 45.40 33.14 -58.04
N GLY A 353 45.30 33.52 -59.31
CA GLY A 353 44.50 32.80 -60.28
C GLY A 353 45.15 31.47 -60.64
N THR A 354 44.32 30.45 -60.85
CA THR A 354 44.59 29.42 -61.86
C THR A 354 43.27 28.81 -62.31
N LYS A 355 43.04 28.85 -63.62
CA LYS A 355 42.06 28.02 -64.34
C LYS A 355 42.45 26.54 -64.19
N ILE A 356 41.46 25.64 -64.27
CA ILE A 356 41.44 24.28 -64.87
C ILE A 356 40.17 23.60 -64.30
N SER A 357 39.07 23.55 -65.07
CA SER A 357 38.62 22.46 -65.96
C SER A 357 37.87 21.33 -65.24
N CYS A 358 36.70 21.03 -65.79
CA CYS A 358 35.78 19.97 -65.41
C CYS A 358 36.25 18.56 -65.81
N ALA A 359 35.55 17.57 -65.22
CA ALA A 359 35.24 16.21 -65.72
C ALA A 359 36.02 15.03 -65.05
N PRO A 360 35.52 13.77 -65.13
CA PRO A 360 34.75 13.16 -64.02
C PRO A 360 35.14 11.68 -63.74
N PHE A 361 34.35 11.01 -62.88
CA PHE A 361 34.16 9.55 -62.80
C PHE A 361 35.35 8.65 -62.39
N ARG A 362 35.29 8.11 -61.17
CA ARG A 362 34.99 6.68 -60.96
C ARG A 362 34.48 6.42 -59.55
#